data_AF-I0BJF7-F1
#
_entry.id   AF-I0BJF7-F1
#
_cell.length_a   1.000
_cell.length_b   1.000
_cell.length_c   1.000
_cell.angle_alpha   90.00
_cell.angle_beta   90.00
_cell.angle_gamma   90.00
#
_symmetry.space_group_name_H-M   'P 1'
#
loop_
_entity.id
_entity.type
_entity.pdbx_description
1 polymer ?
#
loop_
_entity_poly.entity_id
_entity_poly.type
_entity_poly.pdbx_seq_one_letter_code
_entity_poly.pdbx_strand_id
1 'polypeptide(L)'
;MKSILALYGTSTFLAGLIAVIASFVFPVSLSLVQSTEDLSPPQGIVEVIKTLLFQVVDNPVNALMNANYIGILSWAILLGLVLRGAKDSTKDMLTNLSDAVSQIVKWVIHLAPIGIMGLVFNSITTNGLSSLLDYGKLLLILIGCMLFIALVVNPLIVYVNIRRNPYPLVLTCLRESGITAFFTRSSAANIPINMRLCEKLGLDSNTYSVSIPLGATINMAGAAVTISVLTLAAVHTLGIQVDFATAFLLSIVSAVAAAGASGVAGGSLLLIPLACSIFGIPNDIAIQVVGVGFIIGVLQDSFETALNSSSDVLFTATAEYTKHRKEGREVLVKA
;
A
#
# COMPACT_ATOMS: atom_id res chain seq x y z
N MET A 1 -0.54 -21.99 0.27
CA MET A 1 -0.60 -20.82 -0.65
C MET A 1 -1.95 -20.12 -0.73
N LYS A 2 -3.05 -20.75 -1.20
CA LYS A 2 -4.38 -20.08 -1.33
C LYS A 2 -4.85 -19.36 -0.07
N SER A 3 -4.68 -20.00 1.10
CA SER A 3 -5.03 -19.39 2.39
C SER A 3 -4.19 -18.15 2.73
N ILE A 4 -2.91 -18.13 2.35
CA ILE A 4 -2.01 -16.99 2.61
C ILE A 4 -2.43 -15.80 1.75
N LEU A 5 -2.69 -16.03 0.46
CA LEU A 5 -3.20 -15.00 -0.46
C LEU A 5 -4.52 -14.40 0.02
N ALA A 6 -5.42 -15.22 0.56
CA ALA A 6 -6.67 -14.74 1.13
C ALA A 6 -6.43 -13.86 2.38
N LEU A 7 -5.48 -14.23 3.25
CA LEU A 7 -5.11 -13.43 4.42
C LEU A 7 -4.49 -12.09 4.02
N TYR A 8 -3.55 -12.08 3.06
CA TYR A 8 -2.95 -10.87 2.51
C TYR A 8 -4.03 -9.95 1.93
N GLY A 9 -4.88 -10.46 1.03
CA GLY A 9 -5.95 -9.66 0.42
C GLY A 9 -6.93 -9.10 1.45
N THR A 10 -7.31 -9.90 2.45
CA THR A 10 -8.22 -9.47 3.52
C THR A 10 -7.58 -8.36 4.37
N SER A 11 -6.33 -8.53 4.78
CA SER A 11 -5.60 -7.54 5.58
C SER A 11 -5.44 -6.23 4.82
N THR A 12 -5.02 -6.29 3.55
CA THR A 12 -4.82 -5.11 2.71
C THR A 12 -6.12 -4.37 2.44
N PHE A 13 -7.22 -5.08 2.17
CA PHE A 13 -8.54 -4.47 2.02
C PHE A 13 -9.00 -3.79 3.31
N LEU A 14 -8.91 -4.48 4.45
CA LEU A 14 -9.29 -3.91 5.75
C LEU A 14 -8.42 -2.70 6.12
N ALA A 15 -7.14 -2.71 5.73
CA ALA A 15 -6.23 -1.59 5.91
C ALA A 15 -6.70 -0.35 5.14
N GLY A 16 -7.04 -0.50 3.85
CA GLY A 16 -7.64 0.56 3.05
C GLY A 16 -8.98 1.05 3.62
N LEU A 17 -9.84 0.14 4.09
CA LEU A 17 -11.14 0.50 4.67
C LEU A 17 -10.99 1.30 5.97
N ILE A 18 -10.04 0.92 6.83
CA ILE A 18 -9.76 1.64 8.07
C ILE A 18 -9.18 3.01 7.78
N ALA A 19 -8.30 3.12 6.79
CA ALA A 19 -7.80 4.40 6.31
C ALA A 19 -8.94 5.31 5.84
N VAL A 20 -9.88 4.78 5.05
CA VAL A 20 -11.09 5.50 4.65
C VAL A 20 -11.89 5.99 5.86
N ILE A 21 -12.22 5.09 6.79
CA ILE A 21 -12.98 5.45 8.00
C ILE A 21 -12.25 6.53 8.80
N ALA A 22 -10.94 6.37 9.03
CA ALA A 22 -10.13 7.33 9.77
C ALA A 22 -10.08 8.69 9.07
N SER A 23 -9.98 8.74 7.73
CA SER A 23 -9.99 9.99 6.97
C SER A 23 -11.34 10.72 7.00
N PHE A 24 -12.46 10.01 7.17
CA PHE A 24 -13.77 10.64 7.39
C PHE A 24 -13.91 11.20 8.81
N VAL A 25 -13.37 10.49 9.81
CA VAL A 25 -13.43 10.92 11.22
C VAL A 25 -12.46 12.07 11.48
N PHE A 26 -11.28 12.02 10.86
CA PHE A 26 -10.20 12.98 11.02
C PHE A 26 -9.79 13.54 9.65
N PRO A 27 -10.58 14.45 9.05
CA PRO A 27 -10.23 15.04 7.77
C PRO A 27 -8.97 15.92 7.92
N VAL A 28 -8.05 15.80 6.95
CA VAL A 28 -6.81 16.58 6.92
C VAL A 28 -6.68 17.29 5.59
N SER A 29 -6.33 18.57 5.65
CA SER A 29 -6.02 19.38 4.48
C SER A 29 -4.53 19.34 4.17
N LEU A 30 -4.20 19.43 2.89
CA LEU A 30 -2.84 19.50 2.35
C LEU A 30 -2.54 20.93 1.91
N SER A 31 -1.28 21.34 2.02
CA SER A 31 -0.83 22.59 1.41
C SER A 31 -0.47 22.34 -0.07
N LEU A 32 -1.41 22.59 -0.97
CA LEU A 32 -1.22 22.47 -2.42
C LEU A 32 -0.88 23.85 -3.03
N VAL A 33 -0.06 23.89 -4.08
CA VAL A 33 0.50 25.13 -4.66
C VAL A 33 -0.48 25.84 -5.60
N GLN A 34 -1.54 25.16 -6.07
CA GLN A 34 -2.41 25.65 -7.15
C GLN A 34 -3.88 25.78 -6.73
N SER A 35 -4.51 26.87 -7.19
CA SER A 35 -5.91 27.26 -6.96
C SER A 35 -6.90 26.26 -7.58
N THR A 36 -7.97 25.98 -6.85
CA THR A 36 -9.11 25.08 -7.17
C THR A 36 -10.02 25.56 -8.32
N GLU A 37 -9.56 26.45 -9.19
CA GLU A 37 -10.39 27.00 -10.26
C GLU A 37 -10.44 25.98 -11.41
N ASP A 38 -11.63 25.43 -11.68
CA ASP A 38 -11.96 24.44 -12.72
C ASP A 38 -11.78 22.93 -12.41
N LEU A 39 -11.97 22.50 -11.16
CA LEU A 39 -12.26 21.08 -10.90
C LEU A 39 -13.76 20.83 -10.98
N SER A 40 -14.17 20.00 -11.94
CA SER A 40 -15.51 19.39 -12.00
C SER A 40 -15.42 17.92 -11.54
N PRO A 41 -15.31 17.66 -10.23
CA PRO A 41 -15.24 16.30 -9.72
C PRO A 41 -16.56 15.54 -10.00
N PRO A 42 -16.52 14.20 -10.09
CA PRO A 42 -17.71 13.39 -10.30
C PRO A 42 -18.77 13.68 -9.23
N GLN A 43 -20.02 13.86 -9.63
CA GLN A 43 -21.12 14.25 -8.74
C GLN A 43 -21.71 13.07 -7.94
N GLY A 44 -21.19 11.84 -8.14
CA GLY A 44 -21.57 10.69 -7.33
C GLY A 44 -21.01 9.35 -7.80
N ILE A 45 -21.26 8.30 -7.02
CA ILE A 45 -20.72 6.95 -7.24
C ILE A 45 -21.03 6.37 -8.63
N VAL A 46 -22.21 6.66 -9.19
CA VAL A 46 -22.60 6.16 -10.51
C VAL A 46 -21.68 6.71 -11.60
N GLU A 47 -21.31 7.99 -11.50
CA GLU A 47 -20.38 8.61 -12.43
C GLU A 47 -18.97 8.04 -12.26
N VAL A 48 -18.52 7.86 -11.01
CA VAL A 48 -17.23 7.20 -10.72
C VAL A 48 -17.18 5.79 -11.31
N ILE A 49 -18.21 4.96 -11.11
CA ILE A 49 -18.27 3.61 -11.68
C ILE A 49 -18.27 3.66 -13.22
N LYS A 50 -19.02 4.58 -13.84
CA LYS A 50 -19.00 4.74 -15.31
C LYS A 50 -17.61 5.13 -15.81
N THR A 51 -16.97 6.10 -15.17
CA THR A 51 -15.61 6.54 -15.50
C THR A 51 -14.61 5.40 -15.37
N LEU A 52 -14.66 4.64 -14.28
CA LEU A 52 -13.83 3.45 -14.10
C LEU A 52 -14.07 2.43 -15.22
N LEU A 53 -15.33 2.16 -15.57
CA LEU A 53 -15.65 1.19 -16.61
C LEU A 53 -15.09 1.62 -17.98
N PHE A 54 -15.19 2.90 -18.34
CA PHE A 54 -14.57 3.43 -19.56
C PHE A 54 -13.05 3.40 -19.52
N GLN A 55 -12.45 3.71 -18.37
CA GLN A 55 -11.00 3.66 -18.20
C GLN A 55 -10.42 2.25 -18.33
N VAL A 56 -11.13 1.23 -17.83
CA VAL A 56 -10.73 -0.18 -17.89
C VAL A 56 -10.64 -0.69 -19.35
N VAL A 57 -11.57 -0.25 -20.21
CA VAL A 57 -11.65 -0.70 -21.61
C VAL A 57 -10.89 0.19 -22.59
N ASP A 58 -10.18 1.19 -22.09
CA ASP A 58 -9.34 2.06 -22.91
C ASP A 58 -8.25 1.25 -23.62
N ASN A 59 -7.83 1.72 -24.79
CA ASN A 59 -6.77 1.10 -25.54
C ASN A 59 -5.47 1.11 -24.70
N PRO A 60 -4.71 0.00 -24.60
CA PRO A 60 -3.55 -0.09 -23.70
C PRO A 60 -2.44 0.90 -24.04
N VAL A 61 -2.27 1.24 -25.33
CA VAL A 61 -1.29 2.25 -25.77
C VAL A 61 -1.78 3.64 -25.40
N ASN A 62 -3.06 3.92 -25.65
CA ASN A 62 -3.67 5.19 -25.26
C ASN A 62 -3.62 5.41 -23.74
N ALA A 63 -3.82 4.34 -22.97
CA ALA A 63 -3.77 4.39 -21.52
C ALA A 63 -2.39 4.75 -20.98
N LEU A 64 -1.33 4.19 -21.60
CA LEU A 64 0.06 4.54 -21.29
C LEU A 64 0.40 5.98 -21.68
N MET A 65 -0.09 6.45 -22.83
CA MET A 65 0.20 7.80 -23.34
C MET A 65 -0.49 8.91 -22.52
N ASN A 66 -1.70 8.65 -22.03
CA ASN A 66 -2.52 9.65 -21.33
C ASN A 66 -2.59 9.43 -19.82
N ALA A 67 -1.71 8.60 -19.26
CA ALA A 67 -1.68 8.28 -17.83
C ALA A 67 -3.04 7.79 -17.27
N ASN A 68 -3.78 6.98 -18.04
CA ASN A 68 -4.97 6.29 -17.55
C ASN A 68 -4.52 5.10 -16.68
N TYR A 69 -4.25 5.37 -15.41
CA TYR A 69 -3.72 4.40 -14.47
C TYR A 69 -4.63 3.18 -14.28
N ILE A 70 -5.95 3.36 -14.28
CA ILE A 70 -6.93 2.27 -14.12
C ILE A 70 -6.87 1.33 -15.34
N GLY A 71 -6.77 1.87 -16.54
CA GLY A 71 -6.56 1.09 -17.76
C GLY A 71 -5.24 0.32 -17.72
N ILE A 72 -4.14 0.98 -17.35
CA ILE A 72 -2.82 0.34 -17.21
C ILE A 72 -2.87 -0.84 -16.23
N LEU A 73 -3.47 -0.64 -15.05
CA LEU A 73 -3.61 -1.68 -14.02
C LEU A 73 -4.46 -2.86 -14.53
N SER A 74 -5.57 -2.57 -15.19
CA SER A 74 -6.48 -3.59 -15.71
C SER A 74 -5.82 -4.45 -16.78
N TRP A 75 -5.15 -3.82 -17.74
CA TRP A 75 -4.40 -4.51 -18.78
C TRP A 75 -3.21 -5.29 -18.21
N ALA A 76 -2.50 -4.76 -17.21
CA ALA A 76 -1.41 -5.48 -16.54
C ALA A 76 -1.90 -6.77 -15.88
N ILE A 77 -3.06 -6.74 -15.21
CA ILE A 77 -3.67 -7.93 -14.59
C ILE A 77 -4.08 -8.95 -15.67
N LEU A 78 -4.79 -8.51 -16.71
CA LEU A 78 -5.24 -9.40 -17.80
C LEU A 78 -4.06 -10.06 -18.52
N LEU A 79 -3.03 -9.27 -18.86
CA LEU A 79 -1.80 -9.78 -19.47
C LEU A 79 -1.09 -10.76 -18.54
N GLY A 80 -0.97 -10.44 -17.24
CA GLY A 80 -0.38 -11.34 -16.24
C GLY A 80 -1.10 -12.68 -16.14
N LEU A 81 -2.44 -12.68 -16.20
CA LEU A 81 -3.25 -13.90 -16.18
C LEU A 81 -3.03 -14.77 -17.42
N VAL A 82 -2.99 -14.16 -18.61
CA VAL A 82 -2.77 -14.87 -19.88
C VAL A 82 -1.33 -15.39 -19.96
N LEU A 83 -0.35 -14.57 -19.58
CA LEU A 83 1.08 -14.90 -19.65
C LEU A 83 1.54 -15.88 -18.57
N ARG A 84 0.68 -16.22 -17.60
CA ARG A 84 0.96 -17.29 -16.63
C ARG A 84 1.29 -18.62 -17.32
N GLY A 85 0.66 -18.91 -18.45
CA GLY A 85 0.91 -20.11 -19.28
C GLY A 85 2.07 -19.97 -20.27
N ALA A 86 2.72 -18.80 -20.36
CA ALA A 86 3.84 -18.58 -21.27
C ALA A 86 5.10 -19.33 -20.81
N LYS A 87 6.07 -19.44 -21.73
CA LYS A 87 7.41 -19.99 -21.43
C LYS A 87 8.13 -19.13 -20.40
N ASP A 88 9.00 -19.75 -19.61
CA ASP A 88 9.73 -19.06 -18.54
C ASP A 88 10.62 -17.93 -19.08
N SER A 89 11.20 -18.09 -20.28
CA SER A 89 11.97 -17.03 -20.94
C SER A 89 11.19 -15.73 -21.15
N THR A 90 9.87 -15.81 -21.40
CA THR A 90 9.01 -14.63 -21.54
C THR A 90 8.74 -14.00 -20.18
N LYS A 91 8.53 -14.80 -19.14
CA LYS A 91 8.31 -14.32 -17.77
C LYS A 91 9.58 -13.68 -17.20
N ASP A 92 10.75 -14.24 -17.48
CA ASP A 92 12.05 -13.71 -17.09
C ASP A 92 12.31 -12.38 -17.79
N MET A 93 12.02 -12.27 -19.09
CA MET A 93 12.11 -11.00 -19.82
C MET A 93 11.25 -9.90 -19.17
N LEU A 94 10.01 -10.21 -18.79
CA LEU A 94 9.10 -9.25 -18.15
C LEU A 94 9.59 -8.85 -16.75
N THR A 95 10.08 -9.82 -15.98
CA THR A 95 10.67 -9.57 -14.66
C THR A 95 11.88 -8.65 -14.79
N ASN A 96 12.80 -8.95 -15.71
CA ASN A 96 13.99 -8.13 -15.95
C ASN A 96 13.63 -6.70 -16.40
N LEU A 97 12.58 -6.53 -17.21
CA LEU A 97 12.09 -5.21 -17.60
C LEU A 97 11.51 -4.44 -16.41
N SER A 98 10.70 -5.09 -15.57
CA SER A 98 10.18 -4.51 -14.33
C SER A 98 11.28 -4.09 -13.36
N ASP A 99 12.32 -4.90 -13.22
CA ASP A 99 13.49 -4.60 -12.40
C ASP A 99 14.28 -3.41 -12.93
N ALA A 100 14.46 -3.32 -14.26
CA ALA A 100 15.12 -2.19 -14.91
C ALA A 100 14.35 -0.88 -14.67
N VAL A 101 13.02 -0.88 -14.82
CA VAL A 101 12.18 0.29 -14.52
C VAL A 101 12.26 0.65 -13.04
N SER A 102 12.17 -0.34 -12.15
CA SER A 102 12.31 -0.13 -10.70
C SER A 102 13.68 0.47 -10.34
N GLN A 103 14.74 0.11 -11.06
CA GLN A 103 16.07 0.67 -10.85
C GLN A 103 16.17 2.14 -11.26
N ILE A 104 15.50 2.53 -12.35
CA ILE A 104 15.40 3.95 -12.75
C ILE A 104 14.65 4.73 -11.67
N VAL A 105 13.54 4.20 -11.15
CA VAL A 105 12.78 4.83 -10.06
C VAL A 105 13.66 5.03 -8.82
N LYS A 106 14.48 4.05 -8.44
CA LYS A 106 15.46 4.19 -7.34
C LYS A 106 16.40 5.36 -7.55
N TRP A 107 16.93 5.53 -8.76
CA TRP A 107 17.81 6.67 -9.08
C TRP A 107 17.09 8.01 -8.93
N VAL A 108 15.83 8.10 -9.35
CA VAL A 108 15.00 9.31 -9.15
C VAL A 108 14.82 9.59 -7.66
N ILE A 109 14.52 8.56 -6.85
CA ILE A 109 14.32 8.70 -5.40
C ILE A 109 15.61 9.12 -4.68
N HIS A 110 16.79 8.72 -5.15
CA HIS A 110 18.05 9.22 -4.62
C HIS A 110 18.24 10.74 -4.82
N LEU A 111 17.58 11.34 -5.82
CA LEU A 111 17.55 12.78 -6.04
C LEU A 111 16.43 13.49 -5.26
N ALA A 112 15.49 12.73 -4.68
CA ALA A 112 14.36 13.28 -3.91
C ALA A 112 14.75 14.23 -2.78
N PRO A 113 15.87 14.06 -2.03
CA PRO A 113 16.24 15.00 -0.97
C PRO A 113 16.35 16.46 -1.44
N ILE A 114 16.84 16.68 -2.67
CA ILE A 114 16.93 18.02 -3.27
C ILE A 114 15.53 18.56 -3.60
N GLY A 115 14.68 17.71 -4.17
CA GLY A 115 13.28 18.05 -4.46
C GLY A 115 12.47 18.36 -3.21
N ILE A 116 12.60 17.53 -2.17
CA ILE A 116 11.93 17.70 -0.86
C ILE A 116 12.34 19.01 -0.21
N MET A 117 13.63 19.37 -0.24
CA MET A 117 14.10 20.66 0.28
C MET A 117 13.38 21.83 -0.42
N GLY A 118 13.23 21.76 -1.75
CA GLY A 118 12.48 22.76 -2.53
C GLY A 118 10.99 22.79 -2.19
N LEU A 119 10.35 21.61 -2.03
CA LEU A 119 8.94 21.49 -1.67
C LEU A 119 8.66 22.06 -0.27
N VAL A 120 9.51 21.75 0.72
CA VAL A 120 9.41 22.28 2.08
C VAL A 120 9.63 23.78 2.09
N PHE A 121 10.66 24.28 1.38
CA PHE A 121 10.91 25.71 1.26
C PHE A 121 9.69 26.45 0.68
N ASN A 122 9.16 25.97 -0.45
CA ASN A 122 7.99 26.57 -1.09
C ASN A 122 6.77 26.52 -0.16
N SER A 123 6.51 25.39 0.49
CA SER A 123 5.39 25.23 1.42
C SER A 123 5.46 26.23 2.59
N ILE A 124 6.64 26.43 3.18
CA ILE A 124 6.83 27.40 4.27
C ILE A 124 6.70 28.84 3.78
N THR A 125 7.22 29.18 2.60
CA THR A 125 7.15 30.56 2.08
C THR A 125 5.75 30.96 1.60
N THR A 126 4.95 30.00 1.10
CA THR A 126 3.59 30.24 0.60
C THR A 126 2.53 30.11 1.68
N ASN A 127 2.60 29.07 2.50
CA ASN A 127 1.55 28.69 3.46
C ASN A 127 1.95 28.93 4.93
N GLY A 128 3.17 29.40 5.18
CA GLY A 128 3.69 29.65 6.52
C GLY A 128 3.97 28.37 7.31
N LEU A 129 4.32 28.55 8.59
CA LEU A 129 4.69 27.45 9.49
C LEU A 129 3.51 26.54 9.87
N SER A 130 2.26 26.98 9.62
CA SER A 130 1.06 26.19 9.82
C SER A 130 1.01 24.94 8.95
N SER A 131 1.60 24.98 7.74
CA SER A 131 1.70 23.83 6.83
C SER A 131 2.41 22.62 7.47
N LEU A 132 3.42 22.87 8.32
CA LEU A 132 4.13 21.82 9.06
C LEU A 132 3.22 21.11 10.08
N LEU A 133 2.27 21.83 10.69
CA LEU A 133 1.32 21.23 11.62
C LEU A 133 0.35 20.30 10.88
N ASP A 134 -0.06 20.64 9.66
CA ASP A 134 -0.94 19.81 8.86
C ASP A 134 -0.23 18.54 8.36
N TYR A 135 1.06 18.63 8.01
CA TYR A 135 1.90 17.44 7.79
C TYR A 135 2.00 16.55 9.04
N GLY A 136 2.10 17.16 10.22
CA GLY A 136 2.08 16.42 11.50
C GLY A 136 0.77 15.67 11.72
N LYS A 137 -0.39 16.30 11.50
CA LYS A 137 -1.70 15.65 11.61
C LYS A 137 -1.85 14.51 10.60
N LEU A 138 -1.45 14.74 9.36
CA LEU A 138 -1.47 13.72 8.30
C LEU A 138 -0.63 12.50 8.70
N LEU A 139 0.58 12.73 9.19
CA LEU A 139 1.47 11.68 9.65
C LEU A 139 0.89 10.91 10.85
N LEU A 140 0.25 11.60 11.80
CA LEU A 140 -0.42 10.95 12.93
C LEU A 140 -1.54 10.01 12.49
N ILE A 141 -2.33 10.39 11.49
CA ILE A 141 -3.38 9.52 10.94
C ILE A 141 -2.77 8.31 10.23
N LEU A 142 -1.77 8.52 9.38
CA LEU A 142 -1.08 7.44 8.67
C LEU A 142 -0.51 6.40 9.64
N ILE A 143 0.31 6.86 10.59
CA ILE A 143 0.93 6.00 11.60
C ILE A 143 -0.14 5.37 12.49
N GLY A 144 -1.16 6.15 12.90
CA GLY A 144 -2.27 5.67 13.72
C GLY A 144 -3.01 4.51 13.06
N CYS A 145 -3.35 4.64 11.77
CA CYS A 145 -3.96 3.58 10.97
C CYS A 145 -3.05 2.35 10.89
N MET A 146 -1.76 2.52 10.56
CA MET A 146 -0.81 1.41 10.44
C MET A 146 -0.62 0.66 11.76
N LEU A 147 -0.53 1.38 12.89
CA LEU A 147 -0.44 0.80 14.22
C LEU A 147 -1.74 0.08 14.61
N PHE A 148 -2.90 0.66 14.30
CA PHE A 148 -4.19 0.02 14.53
C PHE A 148 -4.31 -1.29 13.74
N ILE A 149 -3.85 -1.32 12.50
CA ILE A 149 -3.81 -2.54 11.70
C ILE A 149 -2.85 -3.57 12.34
N ALA A 150 -1.64 -3.16 12.70
CA ALA A 150 -0.63 -4.04 13.31
C ALA A 150 -1.07 -4.64 14.65
N LEU A 151 -1.76 -3.86 15.49
CA LEU A 151 -2.02 -4.20 16.90
C LEU A 151 -3.47 -4.59 17.21
N VAL A 152 -4.40 -4.38 16.27
CA VAL A 152 -5.82 -4.72 16.43
C VAL A 152 -6.31 -5.62 15.30
N VAL A 153 -6.20 -5.17 14.05
CA VAL A 153 -6.79 -5.87 12.90
C VAL A 153 -6.08 -7.17 12.61
N ASN A 154 -4.75 -7.13 12.46
CA ASN A 154 -3.94 -8.32 12.20
C ASN A 154 -4.10 -9.35 13.32
N PRO A 155 -3.97 -8.98 14.62
CA PRO A 155 -4.28 -9.88 15.73
C PRO A 155 -5.69 -10.48 15.67
N LEU A 156 -6.71 -9.69 15.31
CA LEU A 156 -8.09 -10.20 15.18
C LEU A 156 -8.20 -11.22 14.05
N ILE A 157 -7.61 -10.96 12.88
CA ILE A 157 -7.55 -11.92 11.77
C ILE A 157 -6.87 -13.21 12.23
N VAL A 158 -5.73 -13.10 12.91
CA VAL A 158 -5.01 -14.26 13.45
C VAL A 158 -5.88 -15.02 14.45
N TYR A 159 -6.49 -14.33 15.42
CA TYR A 159 -7.35 -14.94 16.45
C TYR A 159 -8.51 -15.73 15.85
N VAL A 160 -9.22 -15.17 14.86
CA VAL A 160 -10.33 -15.87 14.18
C VAL A 160 -9.82 -17.15 13.49
N ASN A 161 -8.62 -17.11 12.93
CA ASN A 161 -8.02 -18.22 12.20
C ASN A 161 -7.42 -19.30 13.11
N ILE A 162 -6.66 -18.95 14.15
CA ILE A 162 -5.99 -19.91 15.05
C ILE A 162 -6.81 -20.26 16.30
N ARG A 163 -7.76 -19.40 16.72
CA ARG A 163 -8.56 -19.50 17.97
C ARG A 163 -7.73 -19.60 19.25
N ARG A 164 -6.60 -18.90 19.28
CA ARG A 164 -5.65 -18.78 20.41
C ARG A 164 -5.17 -17.33 20.49
N ASN A 165 -4.55 -16.96 21.60
CA ASN A 165 -3.99 -15.62 21.78
C ASN A 165 -3.02 -15.29 20.63
N PRO A 166 -3.30 -14.28 19.79
CA PRO A 166 -2.47 -13.94 18.63
C PRO A 166 -1.22 -13.12 19.01
N TYR A 167 -1.24 -12.43 20.15
CA TYR A 167 -0.23 -11.42 20.50
C TYR A 167 1.20 -11.94 20.62
N PRO A 168 1.48 -13.15 21.13
CA PRO A 168 2.84 -13.69 21.14
C PRO A 168 3.45 -13.72 19.72
N LEU A 169 2.69 -14.24 18.75
CA LEU A 169 3.13 -14.29 17.36
C LEU A 169 3.28 -12.89 16.75
N VAL A 170 2.28 -12.02 16.96
CA VAL A 170 2.27 -10.66 16.43
C VAL A 170 3.48 -9.86 16.94
N LEU A 171 3.75 -9.91 18.24
CA LEU A 171 4.87 -9.19 18.85
C LEU A 171 6.22 -9.76 18.41
N THR A 172 6.35 -11.07 18.26
CA THR A 172 7.57 -11.69 17.70
C THR A 172 7.79 -11.24 16.24
N CYS A 173 6.74 -11.22 15.40
CA CYS A 173 6.83 -10.72 14.03
C CYS A 173 7.18 -9.23 13.97
N LEU A 174 6.54 -8.38 14.79
CA LEU A 174 6.86 -6.95 14.85
C LEU A 174 8.30 -6.71 15.32
N ARG A 175 8.76 -7.46 16.33
CA ARG A 175 10.10 -7.29 16.90
C ARG A 175 11.20 -7.73 15.93
N GLU A 176 11.09 -8.90 15.33
CA GLU A 176 12.18 -9.48 14.53
C GLU A 176 12.14 -9.06 13.06
N SER A 177 10.94 -8.89 12.49
CA SER A 177 10.79 -8.43 11.10
C SER A 177 10.50 -6.93 11.05
N GLY A 178 9.49 -6.48 11.80
CA GLY A 178 8.99 -5.10 11.73
C GLY A 178 10.05 -4.05 12.08
N ILE A 179 10.82 -4.24 13.17
CA ILE A 179 11.88 -3.30 13.56
C ILE A 179 12.96 -3.21 12.49
N THR A 180 13.39 -4.32 11.90
CA THR A 180 14.43 -4.24 10.86
C THR A 180 13.89 -3.58 9.59
N ALA A 181 12.68 -3.96 9.16
CA ALA A 181 11.98 -3.34 8.04
C ALA A 181 11.76 -1.82 8.24
N PHE A 182 11.50 -1.38 9.47
CA PHE A 182 11.35 0.03 9.83
C PHE A 182 12.59 0.84 9.48
N PHE A 183 13.77 0.33 9.81
CA PHE A 183 15.04 1.03 9.55
C PHE A 183 15.53 0.85 8.11
N THR A 184 15.28 -0.30 7.48
CA THR A 184 15.71 -0.55 6.10
C THR A 184 14.81 0.12 5.07
N ARG A 185 13.52 0.34 5.37
CA ARG A 185 12.51 0.87 4.44
C ARG A 185 12.45 0.09 3.12
N SER A 186 12.70 -1.22 3.19
CA SER A 186 12.55 -2.12 2.04
C SER A 186 12.13 -3.52 2.46
N SER A 187 10.94 -3.92 2.02
CA SER A 187 10.44 -5.30 2.19
C SER A 187 11.33 -6.32 1.48
N ALA A 188 11.86 -5.97 0.30
CA ALA A 188 12.78 -6.82 -0.44
C ALA A 188 14.09 -7.07 0.31
N ALA A 189 14.66 -6.02 0.93
CA ALA A 189 15.86 -6.17 1.76
C ALA A 189 15.61 -7.01 3.04
N ASN A 190 14.35 -7.08 3.49
CA ASN A 190 13.96 -7.81 4.70
C ASN A 190 13.62 -9.30 4.45
N ILE A 191 13.56 -9.76 3.19
CA ILE A 191 13.28 -11.17 2.85
C ILE A 191 14.17 -12.16 3.62
N PRO A 192 15.51 -12.00 3.68
CA PRO A 192 16.36 -12.96 4.40
C PRO A 192 16.06 -13.04 5.90
N ILE A 193 15.63 -11.94 6.51
CA ILE A 193 15.26 -11.87 7.93
C ILE A 193 13.95 -12.61 8.15
N ASN A 194 12.96 -12.37 7.29
CA ASN A 194 11.68 -13.06 7.33
C ASN A 194 11.82 -14.58 7.13
N MET A 195 12.72 -15.01 6.24
CA MET A 195 13.02 -16.43 6.02
C MET A 195 13.58 -17.11 7.28
N ARG A 196 14.56 -16.47 7.95
CA ARG A 196 15.13 -16.96 9.22
C ARG A 196 14.10 -16.98 10.34
N LEU A 197 13.22 -15.98 10.39
CA LEU A 197 12.14 -15.94 11.39
C LEU A 197 11.15 -17.08 11.17
N CYS A 198 10.79 -17.39 9.92
CA CYS A 198 9.94 -18.55 9.61
C CYS A 198 10.58 -19.87 10.05
N GLU A 199 11.89 -20.04 9.79
CA GLU A 199 12.66 -21.20 10.25
C GLU A 199 12.67 -21.31 11.78
N LYS A 200 12.90 -20.20 12.49
CA LYS A 200 12.85 -20.12 13.96
C LYS A 200 11.47 -20.50 14.52
N LEU A 201 10.40 -20.10 13.84
CA LEU A 201 9.01 -20.45 14.17
C LEU A 201 8.66 -21.92 13.83
N GLY A 202 9.57 -22.65 13.19
CA GLY A 202 9.40 -24.05 12.80
C GLY A 202 8.39 -24.25 11.68
N LEU A 203 8.24 -23.27 10.79
CA LEU A 203 7.32 -23.33 9.65
C LEU A 203 7.90 -24.21 8.53
N ASP A 204 7.04 -24.69 7.63
CA ASP A 204 7.44 -25.51 6.49
C ASP A 204 8.18 -24.70 5.42
N SER A 205 9.40 -25.12 5.08
CA SER A 205 10.27 -24.43 4.12
C SER A 205 9.71 -24.36 2.70
N ASN A 206 8.91 -25.35 2.29
CA ASN A 206 8.23 -25.32 0.99
C ASN A 206 7.14 -24.23 0.95
N THR A 207 6.61 -23.86 2.12
CA THR A 207 5.60 -22.81 2.24
C THR A 207 6.25 -21.43 2.30
N TYR A 208 7.17 -21.21 3.24
CA TYR A 208 7.72 -19.86 3.47
C TYR A 208 8.71 -19.40 2.38
N SER A 209 9.40 -20.32 1.69
CA SER A 209 10.29 -19.97 0.56
C SER A 209 9.56 -19.35 -0.62
N VAL A 210 8.25 -19.60 -0.74
CA VAL A 210 7.41 -19.00 -1.77
C VAL A 210 6.58 -17.85 -1.20
N SER A 211 6.02 -17.98 0.00
CA SER A 211 5.10 -16.96 0.53
C SER A 211 5.78 -15.68 0.98
N ILE A 212 7.04 -15.72 1.42
CA ILE A 212 7.77 -14.53 1.87
C ILE A 212 8.20 -13.64 0.70
N PRO A 213 8.87 -14.14 -0.36
CA PRO A 213 9.18 -13.31 -1.53
C PRO A 213 7.93 -12.78 -2.22
N LEU A 214 6.86 -13.58 -2.25
CA LEU A 214 5.57 -13.17 -2.78
C LEU A 214 4.92 -12.09 -1.90
N GLY A 215 4.94 -12.24 -0.58
CA GLY A 215 4.41 -11.26 0.37
C GLY A 215 5.09 -9.90 0.25
N ALA A 216 6.42 -9.89 0.10
CA ALA A 216 7.21 -8.68 -0.08
C ALA A 216 6.80 -7.82 -1.30
N THR A 217 6.03 -8.36 -2.24
CA THR A 217 5.46 -7.64 -3.38
C THR A 217 3.96 -7.39 -3.26
N ILE A 218 3.15 -8.39 -2.85
CA ILE A 218 1.69 -8.26 -2.89
C ILE A 218 1.02 -7.89 -1.56
N ASN A 219 1.69 -8.15 -0.44
CA ASN A 219 1.12 -7.94 0.90
C ASN A 219 1.45 -6.53 1.41
N MET A 220 0.77 -5.55 0.80
CA MET A 220 1.07 -4.13 1.02
C MET A 220 -0.07 -3.39 1.74
N ALA A 221 -0.43 -3.86 2.94
CA ALA A 221 -1.45 -3.22 3.77
C ALA A 221 -1.12 -1.76 4.12
N GLY A 222 0.13 -1.47 4.46
CA GLY A 222 0.60 -0.10 4.70
C GLY A 222 0.51 0.78 3.47
N ALA A 223 0.80 0.26 2.27
CA ALA A 223 0.64 1.03 1.03
C ALA A 223 -0.83 1.37 0.77
N ALA A 224 -1.75 0.43 1.03
CA ALA A 224 -3.18 0.69 0.91
C ALA A 224 -3.65 1.80 1.87
N VAL A 225 -3.10 1.86 3.09
CA VAL A 225 -3.32 2.99 4.02
C VAL A 225 -2.80 4.29 3.42
N THR A 226 -1.55 4.31 2.99
CA THR A 226 -0.88 5.51 2.46
C THR A 226 -1.63 6.08 1.28
N ILE A 227 -1.97 5.23 0.29
CA ILE A 227 -2.74 5.61 -0.89
C ILE A 227 -4.10 6.20 -0.47
N SER A 228 -4.84 5.50 0.40
CA SER A 228 -6.20 5.91 0.77
C SER A 228 -6.21 7.22 1.56
N VAL A 229 -5.35 7.37 2.57
CA VAL A 229 -5.29 8.58 3.41
C VAL A 229 -4.84 9.80 2.60
N LEU A 230 -3.79 9.67 1.78
CA LEU A 230 -3.29 10.79 0.98
C LEU A 230 -4.28 11.22 -0.11
N THR A 231 -4.94 10.26 -0.77
CA THR A 231 -6.00 10.57 -1.73
C THR A 231 -7.19 11.25 -1.06
N LEU A 232 -7.65 10.78 0.10
CA LEU A 232 -8.76 11.43 0.81
C LEU A 232 -8.38 12.79 1.40
N ALA A 233 -7.13 12.99 1.79
CA ALA A 233 -6.63 14.30 2.17
C ALA A 233 -6.66 15.27 0.97
N ALA A 234 -6.28 14.82 -0.23
CA ALA A 234 -6.37 15.61 -1.44
C ALA A 234 -7.83 15.96 -1.79
N VAL A 235 -8.72 14.96 -1.80
CA VAL A 235 -10.17 15.14 -1.98
C VAL A 235 -10.71 16.19 -1.02
N HIS A 236 -10.38 16.08 0.27
CA HIS A 236 -10.84 17.01 1.29
C HIS A 236 -10.29 18.43 1.06
N THR A 237 -9.02 18.54 0.71
CA THR A 237 -8.35 19.83 0.40
C THR A 237 -9.01 20.53 -0.78
N LEU A 238 -9.41 19.79 -1.81
CA LEU A 238 -10.04 20.32 -3.01
C LEU A 238 -11.56 20.55 -2.84
N GLY A 239 -12.11 20.32 -1.65
CA GLY A 239 -13.54 20.47 -1.39
C GLY A 239 -14.42 19.48 -2.15
N ILE A 240 -13.85 18.38 -2.64
CA ILE A 240 -14.59 17.36 -3.40
C ILE A 240 -15.47 16.59 -2.41
N GLN A 241 -16.79 16.63 -2.63
CA GLN A 241 -17.74 15.88 -1.82
C GLN A 241 -17.68 14.41 -2.19
N VAL A 242 -17.31 13.56 -1.23
CA VAL A 242 -17.24 12.12 -1.40
C VAL A 242 -18.16 11.47 -0.39
N ASP A 243 -19.11 10.70 -0.91
CA ASP A 243 -19.95 9.83 -0.10
C ASP A 243 -19.17 8.58 0.34
N PHE A 244 -19.62 7.96 1.43
CA PHE A 244 -18.94 6.80 1.98
C PHE A 244 -18.84 5.64 0.98
N ALA A 245 -19.82 5.48 0.08
CA ALA A 245 -19.81 4.39 -0.90
C ALA A 245 -18.69 4.57 -1.95
N THR A 246 -18.45 5.80 -2.43
CA THR A 246 -17.32 6.09 -3.32
C THR A 246 -15.99 5.92 -2.57
N ALA A 247 -15.91 6.35 -1.32
CA ALA A 247 -14.71 6.13 -0.51
C ALA A 247 -14.47 4.64 -0.19
N PHE A 248 -15.52 3.84 -0.04
CA PHE A 248 -15.41 2.39 0.08
C PHE A 248 -14.81 1.77 -1.20
N LEU A 249 -15.21 2.25 -2.38
CA LEU A 249 -14.59 1.83 -3.64
C LEU A 249 -13.10 2.16 -3.69
N LEU A 250 -12.68 3.32 -3.17
CA LEU A 250 -11.27 3.66 -3.01
C LEU A 250 -10.52 2.61 -2.18
N SER A 251 -11.10 2.06 -1.10
CA SER A 251 -10.43 1.01 -0.31
C SER A 251 -10.16 -0.27 -1.12
N ILE A 252 -11.04 -0.59 -2.07
CA ILE A 252 -10.85 -1.74 -2.97
C ILE A 252 -9.75 -1.41 -3.97
N VAL A 253 -9.81 -0.25 -4.61
CA VAL A 253 -8.83 0.13 -5.63
C VAL A 253 -7.45 0.30 -5.01
N SER A 254 -7.34 0.91 -3.83
CA SER A 254 -6.06 1.04 -3.11
C SER A 254 -5.49 -0.31 -2.73
N ALA A 255 -6.31 -1.28 -2.32
CA ALA A 255 -5.85 -2.63 -1.99
C ALA A 255 -5.34 -3.40 -3.23
N VAL A 256 -6.02 -3.27 -4.37
CA VAL A 256 -5.56 -3.90 -5.63
C VAL A 256 -4.31 -3.19 -6.15
N ALA A 257 -4.28 -1.86 -6.12
CA ALA A 257 -3.14 -1.05 -6.53
C ALA A 257 -1.90 -1.34 -5.68
N ALA A 258 -2.06 -1.46 -4.37
CA ALA A 258 -0.99 -1.74 -3.43
C ALA A 258 -0.23 -3.03 -3.76
N ALA A 259 -0.89 -4.04 -4.33
CA ALA A 259 -0.20 -5.26 -4.78
C ALA A 259 0.75 -5.04 -5.97
N GLY A 260 0.61 -3.91 -6.67
CA GLY A 260 1.50 -3.47 -7.74
C GLY A 260 2.56 -2.47 -7.30
N ALA A 261 2.62 -2.08 -6.02
CA ALA A 261 3.69 -1.22 -5.54
C ALA A 261 5.02 -1.99 -5.50
N SER A 262 6.09 -1.31 -5.91
CA SER A 262 7.44 -1.87 -5.81
C SER A 262 7.87 -1.92 -4.35
N GLY A 263 8.55 -2.98 -3.90
CA GLY A 263 9.08 -3.16 -2.54
C GLY A 263 10.27 -2.24 -2.19
N VAL A 264 10.32 -1.08 -2.84
CA VAL A 264 11.36 -0.06 -2.82
C VAL A 264 10.80 1.17 -2.11
N ALA A 265 11.63 1.86 -1.33
CA ALA A 265 11.25 3.06 -0.58
C ALA A 265 10.44 4.04 -1.44
N GLY A 266 9.29 4.51 -0.93
CA GLY A 266 8.42 5.46 -1.62
C GLY A 266 7.63 4.92 -2.82
N GLY A 267 7.67 3.60 -3.08
CA GLY A 267 6.96 2.99 -4.21
C GLY A 267 5.43 3.14 -4.15
N SER A 268 4.84 3.12 -2.96
CA SER A 268 3.39 3.31 -2.76
C SER A 268 2.91 4.73 -3.05
N LEU A 269 3.76 5.74 -2.83
CA LEU A 269 3.42 7.14 -3.14
C LEU A 269 3.15 7.32 -4.63
N LEU A 270 3.86 6.57 -5.49
CA LEU A 270 3.68 6.65 -6.94
C LEU A 270 2.34 6.07 -7.43
N LEU A 271 1.57 5.42 -6.56
CA LEU A 271 0.23 4.92 -6.85
C LEU A 271 -0.88 5.88 -6.39
N ILE A 272 -0.55 7.00 -5.75
CA ILE A 272 -1.54 8.02 -5.37
C ILE A 272 -2.25 8.62 -6.60
N PRO A 273 -1.57 8.94 -7.73
CA PRO A 273 -2.24 9.46 -8.91
C PRO A 273 -3.33 8.53 -9.46
N LEU A 274 -3.11 7.22 -9.39
CA LEU A 274 -4.12 6.23 -9.74
C LEU A 274 -5.38 6.39 -8.88
N ALA A 275 -5.24 6.48 -7.56
CA ALA A 275 -6.37 6.65 -6.64
C ALA A 275 -7.04 8.02 -6.79
N CYS A 276 -6.26 9.08 -6.99
CA CYS A 276 -6.75 10.43 -7.27
C CYS A 276 -7.59 10.51 -8.56
N SER A 277 -7.21 9.75 -9.60
CA SER A 277 -7.92 9.75 -10.88
C SER A 277 -9.38 9.30 -10.78
N ILE A 278 -9.73 8.49 -9.77
CA ILE A 278 -11.09 8.02 -9.49
C ILE A 278 -12.02 9.19 -9.13
N PHE A 279 -11.46 10.22 -8.50
CA PHE A 279 -12.16 11.43 -8.08
C PHE A 279 -12.04 12.57 -9.09
N GLY A 280 -11.50 12.29 -10.28
CA GLY A 280 -11.25 13.30 -11.30
C GLY A 280 -10.17 14.31 -10.92
N ILE A 281 -9.31 13.99 -9.94
CA ILE A 281 -8.19 14.86 -9.56
C ILE A 281 -7.12 14.74 -10.66
N PRO A 282 -6.76 15.84 -11.34
CA PRO A 282 -5.79 15.81 -12.41
C PRO A 282 -4.37 15.54 -11.90
N ASN A 283 -3.51 15.03 -12.79
CA ASN A 283 -2.21 14.48 -12.43
C ASN A 283 -1.21 15.53 -11.91
N ASP A 284 -1.35 16.77 -12.34
CA ASP A 284 -0.61 17.95 -11.87
C ASP A 284 -0.88 18.25 -10.38
N ILE A 285 -2.09 17.99 -9.89
CA ILE A 285 -2.42 18.06 -8.46
C ILE A 285 -1.98 16.77 -7.77
N ALA A 286 -2.25 15.60 -8.36
CA ALA A 286 -1.92 14.33 -7.74
C ALA A 286 -0.41 14.18 -7.47
N ILE A 287 0.46 14.70 -8.35
CA ILE A 287 1.91 14.66 -8.14
C ILE A 287 2.36 15.58 -6.99
N GLN A 288 1.61 16.64 -6.66
CA GLN A 288 1.87 17.47 -5.48
C GLN A 288 1.58 16.68 -4.19
N VAL A 289 0.52 15.85 -4.20
CA VAL A 289 0.20 14.93 -3.08
C VAL A 289 1.34 13.92 -2.86
N VAL A 290 1.91 13.39 -3.96
CA VAL A 290 3.13 12.57 -3.90
C VAL A 290 4.29 13.35 -3.26
N GLY A 291 4.46 14.62 -3.63
CA GLY A 291 5.44 15.52 -3.03
C GLY A 291 5.26 15.68 -1.52
N VAL A 292 4.03 15.89 -1.05
CA VAL A 292 3.70 15.91 0.39
C VAL A 292 4.06 14.58 1.04
N GLY A 293 3.73 13.45 0.39
CA GLY A 293 4.14 12.12 0.83
C GLY A 293 5.64 11.98 1.01
N PHE A 294 6.45 12.55 0.10
CA PHE A 294 7.90 12.56 0.23
C PHE A 294 8.41 13.42 1.39
N ILE A 295 7.75 14.53 1.73
CA ILE A 295 8.10 15.37 2.88
C ILE A 295 8.01 14.57 4.19
N ILE A 296 6.92 13.82 4.37
CA ILE A 296 6.70 12.99 5.57
C ILE A 296 7.23 11.56 5.42
N GLY A 297 7.84 11.26 4.26
CA GLY A 297 8.08 9.91 3.79
C GLY A 297 9.05 9.12 4.65
N VAL A 298 9.98 9.77 5.36
CA VAL A 298 10.91 9.04 6.24
C VAL A 298 10.16 8.23 7.31
N LEU A 299 9.21 8.85 8.00
CA LEU A 299 8.45 8.17 9.03
C LEU A 299 7.35 7.30 8.42
N GLN A 300 6.59 7.85 7.48
CA GLN A 300 5.50 7.13 6.81
C GLN A 300 5.98 5.81 6.17
N ASP A 301 7.05 5.84 5.37
CA ASP A 301 7.59 4.66 4.66
C ASP A 301 8.20 3.64 5.62
N SER A 302 8.80 4.08 6.73
CA SER A 302 9.29 3.20 7.80
C SER A 302 8.17 2.42 8.48
N PHE A 303 7.07 3.08 8.88
CA PHE A 303 5.92 2.38 9.47
C PHE A 303 5.19 1.50 8.45
N GLU A 304 5.07 1.96 7.20
CA GLU A 304 4.49 1.19 6.10
C GLU A 304 5.27 -0.12 5.87
N THR A 305 6.59 -0.02 5.69
CA THR A 305 7.44 -1.18 5.43
C THR A 305 7.42 -2.15 6.63
N ALA A 306 7.44 -1.63 7.85
CA ALA A 306 7.36 -2.44 9.06
C ALA A 306 6.06 -3.24 9.14
N LEU A 307 4.92 -2.61 8.84
CA LEU A 307 3.61 -3.27 8.80
C LEU A 307 3.57 -4.35 7.70
N ASN A 308 3.97 -4.00 6.48
CA ASN A 308 3.97 -4.92 5.34
C ASN A 308 4.82 -6.15 5.65
N SER A 309 6.10 -5.94 5.98
CA SER A 309 7.05 -7.03 6.14
C SER A 309 6.78 -7.93 7.35
N SER A 310 6.35 -7.36 8.49
CA SER A 310 5.98 -8.17 9.66
C SER A 310 4.76 -9.04 9.40
N SER A 311 3.81 -8.54 8.60
CA SER A 311 2.60 -9.28 8.27
C SER A 311 2.82 -10.44 7.28
N ASP A 312 3.90 -10.43 6.49
CA ASP A 312 4.30 -11.55 5.62
C ASP A 312 4.50 -12.83 6.42
N VAL A 313 5.32 -12.72 7.48
CA VAL A 313 5.60 -13.84 8.39
C VAL A 313 4.37 -14.20 9.20
N LEU A 314 3.65 -13.18 9.71
CA LEU A 314 2.46 -13.37 10.53
C LEU A 314 1.40 -14.21 9.81
N PHE A 315 1.08 -13.88 8.56
CA PHE A 315 0.04 -14.60 7.82
C PHE A 315 0.54 -15.91 7.22
N THR A 316 1.83 -16.03 6.91
CA THR A 316 2.44 -17.33 6.59
C THR A 316 2.29 -18.31 7.76
N ALA A 317 2.71 -17.89 8.96
CA ALA A 317 2.56 -18.67 10.19
C ALA A 317 1.08 -18.97 10.51
N THR A 318 0.20 -17.98 10.37
CA THR A 318 -1.24 -18.13 10.64
C THR A 318 -1.88 -19.17 9.72
N ALA A 319 -1.54 -19.19 8.44
CA ALA A 319 -2.08 -20.18 7.51
C ALA A 319 -1.65 -21.61 7.88
N GLU A 320 -0.39 -21.79 8.27
CA GLU A 320 0.14 -23.10 8.66
C GLU A 320 -0.44 -23.57 10.00
N TYR A 321 -0.47 -22.70 11.01
CA TYR A 321 -1.07 -23.01 12.32
C TYR A 321 -2.57 -23.30 12.21
N THR A 322 -3.28 -22.60 11.32
CA THR A 322 -4.69 -22.90 11.03
C THR A 322 -4.86 -24.29 10.40
N LYS A 323 -3.94 -24.69 9.52
CA LYS A 323 -3.92 -26.03 8.94
C LYS A 323 -3.67 -27.09 10.02
N HIS A 324 -2.65 -26.90 10.86
CA HIS A 324 -2.35 -27.80 11.99
C HIS A 324 -3.55 -27.97 12.93
N ARG A 325 -4.24 -26.87 13.27
CA ARG A 325 -5.48 -26.94 14.07
C ARG A 325 -6.55 -27.80 13.41
N LYS A 326 -6.78 -27.62 12.10
CA LYS A 326 -7.79 -28.40 11.34
C LYS A 326 -7.43 -29.88 11.26
N GLU A 327 -6.14 -30.21 11.33
CA GLU A 327 -5.61 -31.58 11.38
C GLU A 327 -5.55 -32.16 12.80
N GLY A 328 -6.01 -31.42 13.82
CA GLY A 328 -6.00 -31.88 15.22
C GLY A 328 -4.62 -31.85 15.87
N ARG A 329 -3.61 -31.24 15.23
CA ARG A 329 -2.26 -31.07 15.80
C ARG A 329 -2.26 -29.92 16.81
N GLU A 330 -1.44 -30.05 17.84
CA GLU A 330 -1.29 -29.00 18.86
C GLU A 330 -0.66 -27.75 18.25
N VAL A 331 -1.36 -26.62 18.30
CA VAL A 331 -0.85 -25.33 17.85
C VAL A 331 -0.10 -24.67 19.01
N LEU A 332 1.19 -24.96 19.12
CA LEU A 332 2.09 -24.21 19.99
C LEU A 332 2.47 -22.92 19.26
N VAL A 333 1.84 -21.81 19.64
CA VAL A 333 2.30 -20.48 19.22
C VAL A 333 3.63 -20.22 19.95
N LYS A 334 4.74 -20.64 19.34
CA LYS A 334 6.09 -20.40 19.88
C LYS A 334 6.35 -18.88 19.80
N ALA A 335 6.71 -18.29 20.93
CA ALA A 335 7.11 -16.90 21.06
C ALA A 335 8.63 -16.77 20.90
#